data_AF-A0A945RYW1-F1
#
_entry.id   AF-A0A945RYW1-F1
#
_cell.length_a   1.000
_cell.length_b   1.000
_cell.length_c   1.000
_cell.angle_alpha   90.00
_cell.angle_beta   90.00
_cell.angle_gamma   90.00
#
_symmetry.space_group_name_H-M   'P 1'
#
loop_
_entity.id
_entity.type
_entity.pdbx_description
1 polymer ?
#
loop_
_entity_poly.entity_id
_entity_poly.type
_entity_poly.pdbx_seq_one_letter_code
_entity_poly.pdbx_strand_id
1 'polypeptide(L)'
;MERLKELLDRGVVWVDSTHEVVSRFVLRGNYGDRVESKFGLTRQGVRWRFFRLFNEIYVSAYTTILFIEKHLGTRFRQDALRIAQERFVARQQALENVSFKEANAYRGKNQD
;
A
#
# COMPACT_ATOMS: atom_id res chain seq x y z
N MET A 1 21.59 -5.68 19.34
CA MET A 1 22.65 -5.65 18.31
C MET A 1 23.43 -6.95 18.26
N GLU A 2 23.89 -7.49 19.39
CA GLU A 2 24.57 -8.80 19.42
C GLU A 2 23.75 -9.94 18.80
N ARG A 3 22.43 -9.99 19.07
CA ARG A 3 21.53 -10.98 18.45
C ARG A 3 21.46 -10.87 16.93
N LEU A 4 21.46 -9.66 16.38
CA LEU A 4 21.44 -9.46 14.93
C LEU A 4 22.78 -9.84 14.30
N LYS A 5 23.88 -9.52 14.98
CA LYS A 5 25.22 -9.92 14.58
C LYS A 5 25.36 -11.45 14.58
N GLU A 6 24.90 -12.13 15.61
CA GLU A 6 24.90 -13.59 15.66
C GLU A 6 24.12 -14.21 14.49
N LEU A 7 22.98 -13.62 14.13
CA LEU A 7 22.18 -14.08 12.99
C LEU A 7 22.88 -13.83 11.64
N LEU A 8 23.59 -12.71 11.49
CA LEU A 8 24.40 -12.41 10.30
C LEU A 8 25.60 -13.36 10.18
N ASP A 9 26.33 -13.56 11.28
CA ASP A 9 27.55 -14.38 11.34
C ASP A 9 27.25 -15.87 11.11
N ARG A 10 26.08 -16.33 11.55
CA ARG A 10 25.58 -17.69 11.26
C ARG A 10 25.01 -17.84 9.85
N GLY A 11 25.00 -16.77 9.05
CA GLY A 11 24.37 -16.74 7.72
C GLY A 11 22.85 -16.94 7.75
N VAL A 12 22.22 -16.78 8.92
CA VAL A 12 20.77 -16.94 9.10
C VAL A 12 20.02 -15.76 8.50
N VAL A 13 20.65 -14.58 8.48
CA VAL A 13 20.19 -13.40 7.73
C VAL A 13 21.37 -12.84 6.95
N TRP A 14 21.12 -12.23 5.79
CA TRP A 14 22.15 -11.54 5.00
C TRP A 14 21.61 -10.22 4.47
N VAL A 15 22.53 -9.36 4.02
CA VAL A 15 22.22 -8.01 3.54
C VAL A 15 22.67 -7.90 2.10
N ASP A 16 21.72 -7.63 1.20
CA ASP A 16 21.97 -7.36 -0.22
C ASP A 16 21.85 -5.86 -0.53
N SER A 17 22.63 -5.40 -1.51
CA SER A 17 22.53 -4.06 -2.08
C SER A 17 21.42 -3.98 -3.13
N THR A 18 20.53 -2.99 -3.01
CA THR A 18 19.47 -2.68 -3.99
C THR A 18 19.90 -1.54 -4.91
N HIS A 19 19.72 -1.72 -6.22
CA HIS A 19 19.84 -0.65 -7.22
C HIS A 19 18.44 -0.17 -7.60
N GLU A 20 17.94 0.86 -6.92
CA GLU A 20 16.69 1.51 -7.33
C GLU A 20 16.93 2.39 -8.56
N VAL A 21 16.70 1.83 -9.74
CA VAL A 21 16.82 2.52 -11.03
C VAL A 21 15.57 3.35 -11.35
N VAL A 22 14.48 3.20 -10.58
CA VAL A 22 13.16 3.76 -10.90
C VAL A 22 12.66 4.66 -9.77
N SER A 23 12.18 5.85 -10.13
CA SER A 23 11.61 6.80 -9.17
C SER A 23 10.40 6.20 -8.43
N ARG A 24 10.26 6.56 -7.15
CA ARG A 24 9.15 6.14 -6.30
C ARG A 24 8.63 7.29 -5.44
N PHE A 25 7.38 7.20 -5.02
CA PHE A 25 6.80 8.05 -4.01
C PHE A 25 7.40 7.72 -2.63
N VAL A 26 7.73 8.76 -1.88
CA VAL A 26 8.26 8.64 -0.51
C VAL A 26 7.39 9.45 0.42
N LEU A 27 6.90 8.81 1.48
CA LEU A 27 6.16 9.48 2.56
C LEU A 27 7.15 10.25 3.46
N ARG A 28 7.20 11.58 3.34
CA ARG A 28 8.12 12.47 4.08
C ARG A 28 7.40 13.33 5.10
N GLY A 29 7.94 13.42 6.32
CA GLY A 29 7.42 14.27 7.40
C GLY A 29 7.85 13.79 8.79
N ASN A 30 7.83 14.69 9.77
CA ASN A 30 8.08 14.37 11.19
C ASN A 30 6.82 13.74 11.81
N TYR A 31 6.63 12.46 11.49
CA TYR A 31 5.51 11.63 11.91
C TYR A 31 5.76 10.98 13.28
N GLY A 32 5.97 11.75 14.35
CA GLY A 32 6.07 11.18 15.71
C GLY A 32 4.80 10.44 16.14
N ASP A 33 4.48 10.43 17.42
CA ASP A 33 3.31 9.72 18.00
C ASP A 33 1.96 10.11 17.34
N ARG A 34 1.92 11.24 16.62
CA ARG A 34 0.76 11.71 15.85
C ARG A 34 0.33 10.78 14.71
N VAL A 35 1.24 10.07 14.06
CA VAL A 35 0.84 9.13 13.00
C VAL A 35 0.31 7.84 13.57
N GLU A 36 0.94 7.33 14.62
CA GLU A 36 0.46 6.09 15.23
C GLU A 36 -0.91 6.26 15.85
N SER A 37 -1.13 7.35 16.57
CA SER A 37 -2.45 7.70 17.14
C SER A 37 -3.53 7.97 16.10
N LYS A 38 -3.20 8.58 14.96
CA LYS A 38 -4.19 8.88 13.91
C LYS A 38 -4.54 7.66 13.06
N PHE A 39 -3.58 6.78 12.81
CA PHE A 39 -3.79 5.60 11.96
C PHE A 39 -4.10 4.33 12.77
N GLY A 40 -3.90 4.33 14.09
CA GLY A 40 -3.99 3.13 14.92
C GLY A 40 -2.97 2.05 14.54
N LEU A 41 -1.84 2.46 13.96
CA LEU A 41 -0.83 1.58 13.38
C LEU A 41 0.56 2.11 13.72
N THR A 42 1.55 1.22 13.87
CA THR A 42 2.94 1.65 14.04
C THR A 42 3.42 2.47 12.84
N ARG A 43 4.43 3.32 13.04
CA ARG A 43 5.05 4.11 11.96
C ARG A 43 5.50 3.25 10.80
N GLN A 44 6.02 2.05 11.08
CA GLN A 44 6.43 1.09 10.06
C GLN A 44 5.22 0.51 9.31
N GLY A 45 4.13 0.20 10.02
CA GLY A 45 2.88 -0.23 9.41
C GLY A 45 2.30 0.82 8.45
N VAL A 46 2.34 2.10 8.84
CA VAL A 46 1.90 3.21 7.97
C VAL A 46 2.81 3.36 6.75
N ARG A 47 4.14 3.29 6.93
CA ARG A 47 5.10 3.33 5.81
C ARG A 47 4.89 2.19 4.83
N TRP A 48 4.66 0.97 5.33
CA TRP A 48 4.40 -0.19 4.49
C TRP A 48 3.10 -0.03 3.69
N ARG A 49 2.01 0.40 4.34
CA ARG A 49 0.72 0.64 3.66
C ARG A 49 0.84 1.73 2.59
N PHE A 50 1.57 2.80 2.88
CA PHE A 50 1.85 3.84 1.90
C PHE A 50 2.61 3.28 0.70
N PHE A 51 3.70 2.55 0.94
CA PHE A 51 4.50 1.97 -0.13
C PHE A 51 3.67 1.03 -1.00
N ARG A 52 2.90 0.13 -0.38
CA ARG A 52 1.99 -0.79 -1.08
C ARG A 52 0.97 -0.04 -1.93
N LEU A 53 0.29 0.96 -1.37
CA LEU A 53 -0.77 1.66 -2.08
C LEU A 53 -0.23 2.52 -3.24
N PHE A 54 0.79 3.35 -2.98
CA PHE A 54 1.24 4.34 -3.95
C PHE A 54 2.26 3.77 -4.94
N ASN A 55 3.23 2.99 -4.49
CA ASN A 55 4.30 2.50 -5.37
C ASN A 55 3.95 1.18 -6.02
N GLU A 56 3.33 0.25 -5.30
CA GLU A 56 3.05 -1.07 -5.88
C GLU A 56 1.70 -1.11 -6.62
N ILE A 57 0.64 -0.50 -6.08
CA ILE A 57 -0.68 -0.55 -6.71
C ILE A 57 -0.89 0.61 -7.68
N TYR A 58 -0.76 1.85 -7.21
CA TYR A 58 -1.09 3.03 -8.00
C TYR A 58 -0.14 3.20 -9.20
N VAL A 59 1.18 3.24 -8.99
CA VAL A 59 2.14 3.31 -10.11
C VAL A 59 1.98 2.12 -11.06
N SER A 60 1.81 0.89 -10.56
CA SER A 60 1.59 -0.27 -11.43
C SER A 60 0.33 -0.13 -12.29
N ALA A 61 -0.76 0.45 -11.76
CA ALA A 61 -1.95 0.71 -12.56
C ALA A 61 -1.66 1.65 -13.73
N TYR A 62 -0.91 2.73 -13.52
CA TYR A 62 -0.48 3.63 -14.59
C TYR A 62 0.45 2.95 -15.58
N THR A 63 1.41 2.15 -15.11
CA THR A 63 2.30 1.38 -15.99
C THR A 63 1.50 0.42 -16.88
N THR A 64 0.49 -0.26 -16.33
CA THR A 64 -0.39 -1.14 -17.09
C THR A 64 -1.24 -0.38 -18.10
N ILE A 65 -1.81 0.76 -17.71
CA ILE A 65 -2.57 1.63 -18.64
C ILE A 65 -1.68 2.07 -19.80
N LEU A 66 -0.48 2.59 -19.49
CA LEU A 66 0.49 3.01 -20.51
C LEU A 66 0.86 1.85 -21.45
N PHE A 67 1.08 0.65 -20.92
CA PHE A 67 1.36 -0.53 -21.73
C PHE A 67 0.21 -0.87 -22.67
N ILE A 68 -1.03 -0.93 -22.15
CA ILE A 68 -2.22 -1.26 -22.95
C ILE A 68 -2.44 -0.21 -24.03
N GLU A 69 -2.42 1.07 -23.66
CA GLU A 69 -2.70 2.16 -24.59
C GLU A 69 -1.63 2.31 -25.67
N LYS A 70 -0.37 2.01 -25.35
CA LYS A 70 0.71 1.96 -26.35
C LYS A 70 0.48 0.91 -27.44
N HIS A 71 -0.17 -0.21 -27.12
CA HIS A 71 -0.40 -1.31 -28.07
C HIS A 71 -1.79 -1.29 -28.72
N LEU A 72 -2.82 -0.82 -28.01
CA LEU A 72 -4.23 -0.92 -28.43
C LEU A 72 -4.88 0.45 -28.69
N GLY A 73 -4.15 1.54 -28.48
CA GLY A 73 -4.66 2.91 -28.52
C GLY A 73 -5.54 3.24 -27.31
N THR A 74 -6.06 4.46 -27.28
CA THR A 74 -6.81 5.00 -26.12
C THR A 74 -8.32 4.78 -26.18
N ARG A 75 -8.82 4.03 -27.17
CA ARG A 75 -10.27 3.87 -27.42
C ARG A 75 -11.04 3.30 -26.22
N PHE A 76 -10.38 2.48 -25.39
CA PHE A 76 -11.00 1.83 -24.23
C PHE A 76 -11.00 2.69 -22.96
N ARG A 77 -10.32 3.84 -22.96
CA ARG A 77 -10.10 4.64 -21.74
C ARG A 77 -11.42 5.09 -21.11
N GLN A 78 -12.35 5.59 -21.93
CA GLN A 78 -13.63 6.11 -21.44
C GLN A 78 -14.47 4.99 -20.82
N ASP A 79 -14.56 3.84 -21.47
CA ASP A 79 -15.26 2.67 -20.93
C ASP A 79 -14.61 2.16 -19.65
N ALA A 80 -13.28 2.08 -19.60
CA ALA A 80 -12.54 1.65 -18.41
C ALA A 80 -12.78 2.59 -17.22
N LEU A 81 -12.80 3.91 -17.44
CA LEU A 81 -13.10 4.90 -16.40
C LEU A 81 -14.54 4.77 -15.89
N ARG A 82 -15.51 4.61 -16.81
CA ARG A 82 -16.91 4.37 -16.44
C ARG A 82 -17.06 3.11 -15.59
N ILE A 83 -16.48 1.99 -16.03
CA ILE A 83 -16.52 0.72 -15.29
C ILE A 83 -15.85 0.86 -13.92
N ALA A 84 -14.72 1.58 -13.83
CA ALA A 84 -14.03 1.82 -12.56
C ALA A 84 -14.90 2.62 -11.59
N GLN A 85 -15.60 3.65 -12.09
CA GLN A 85 -16.52 4.45 -11.29
C GLN A 85 -17.71 3.63 -10.80
N GLU A 86 -18.34 2.83 -11.67
CA GLU A 86 -19.42 1.92 -11.31
C GLU A 86 -19.00 0.96 -10.20
N ARG A 87 -17.82 0.34 -10.33
CA ARG A 87 -17.26 -0.55 -9.30
C ARG A 87 -16.98 0.17 -7.99
N PHE A 88 -16.49 1.40 -8.04
CA PHE A 88 -16.23 2.19 -6.84
C PHE A 88 -17.53 2.49 -6.09
N VAL A 89 -18.56 2.97 -6.79
CA VAL A 89 -19.88 3.26 -6.21
C VAL A 89 -20.50 2.01 -5.61
N ALA A 90 -20.51 0.89 -6.35
CA ALA A 90 -21.05 -0.37 -5.86
C ALA A 90 -20.32 -0.85 -4.59
N ARG A 91 -19.00 -0.65 -4.52
CA ARG A 91 -18.21 -0.99 -3.34
C ARG A 91 -18.53 -0.10 -2.15
N GLN A 92 -18.72 1.21 -2.35
CA GLN A 92 -19.14 2.11 -1.25
C GLN A 92 -20.51 1.71 -0.70
N GLN A 93 -21.48 1.44 -1.59
CA GLN A 93 -22.81 0.98 -1.18
C GLN A 93 -22.76 -0.35 -0.42
N ALA A 94 -21.91 -1.29 -0.83
CA ALA A 94 -21.70 -2.53 -0.09
C ALA A 94 -21.09 -2.30 1.30
N LEU A 95 -20.19 -1.32 1.45
CA LEU A 95 -19.61 -0.94 2.75
C LEU A 95 -20.62 -0.22 3.66
N GLU A 96 -21.57 0.53 3.09
CA GLU A 96 -22.64 1.20 3.83
C GLU A 96 -23.75 0.23 4.26
N ASN A 97 -24.06 -0.77 3.44
CA ASN A 97 -25.10 -1.77 3.73
C ASN A 97 -24.62 -2.94 4.60
N VAL A 98 -23.32 -3.17 4.69
CA VAL A 98 -22.73 -4.12 5.63
C VAL A 98 -22.40 -3.37 6.91
N SER A 99 -22.90 -3.85 8.05
CA SER A 99 -22.33 -3.52 9.36
C SER A 99 -20.85 -3.93 9.36
N PHE A 100 -19.98 -3.05 8.89
CA PHE A 100 -18.54 -3.27 8.68
C PHE A 100 -17.78 -3.24 10.01
N LYS A 101 -18.34 -3.87 11.06
CA LYS A 101 -17.68 -4.07 12.36
C LYS A 101 -16.74 -5.26 12.37
N GLU A 102 -16.75 -6.14 11.37
CA GLU A 102 -16.09 -7.46 11.50
C GLU A 102 -14.92 -7.73 10.55
N ALA A 103 -14.61 -6.85 9.58
CA ALA A 103 -13.52 -7.10 8.62
C ALA A 103 -12.22 -6.30 8.90
N ASN A 104 -12.09 -5.66 10.06
CA ASN A 104 -10.81 -5.11 10.53
C ASN A 104 -10.22 -6.02 11.61
N ALA A 105 -9.46 -7.04 11.19
CA ALA A 105 -8.64 -7.87 12.08
C ALA A 105 -7.47 -7.11 12.76
N TYR A 106 -7.33 -5.80 12.49
CA TYR A 106 -6.37 -4.90 13.15
C TYR A 106 -7.06 -3.90 14.08
N ARG A 107 -8.21 -4.25 14.66
CA ARG A 107 -8.65 -3.56 15.88
C ARG A 107 -7.84 -4.16 17.03
N GLY A 108 -6.66 -3.57 17.27
CA GLY A 108 -5.88 -3.86 18.47
C GLY A 108 -6.81 -3.82 19.67
N LYS A 109 -6.80 -4.89 20.46
CA LYS A 109 -7.47 -4.94 21.75
C LYS A 109 -6.90 -3.80 22.59
N ASN A 110 -7.64 -2.72 22.75
CA ASN A 110 -7.46 -1.87 23.91
C ASN A 110 -8.13 -2.60 25.07
N GLN A 111 -7.35 -3.42 25.76
CA GLN A 111 -7.56 -3.65 27.18
C GLN A 111 -6.68 -2.64 27.93
N ASP A 112 -7.32 -2.04 28.92
CA ASP A 112 -6.85 -1.08 29.93
C ASP A 112 -6.91 0.42 29.56
#